data_AF-A0A4P9YZT8-F1
#
_entry.id   AF-A0A4P9YZT8-F1
#
_cell.length_a   1.000
_cell.length_b   1.000
_cell.length_c   1.000
_cell.angle_alpha   90.00
_cell.angle_beta   90.00
_cell.angle_gamma   90.00
#
_symmetry.space_group_name_H-M   'P 1'
#
loop_
_entity.id
_entity.type
_entity.pdbx_description
1 polymer ?
#
loop_
_entity_poly.entity_id
_entity_poly.type
_entity_poly.pdbx_seq_one_letter_code
_entity_poly.pdbx_strand_id
1 'polypeptide(L)'
;MLFIPSTASVAAVVRRLREFGAPAEPLTTSVLTDGTTSAHLRILVTTEAAARGLDLPDVSHVFILGVPTSSAAYLHMAGRTARMGRPGVAITLLPDEGNSIARMHTMAQLIPLHWTPFSHVE
;
A
#
# COMPACT_ATOMS: atom_id res chain seq x y z
N MET A 1 -0.48 3.77 4.39
CA MET A 1 -1.50 3.55 3.34
C MET A 1 -1.53 2.07 2.99
N LEU A 2 -2.71 1.48 2.85
CA LEU A 2 -2.93 0.07 2.56
C LEU A 2 -3.59 -0.08 1.18
N PHE A 3 -2.85 -0.67 0.25
CA PHE A 3 -3.35 -1.10 -1.04
C PHE A 3 -3.82 -2.55 -0.95
N ILE A 4 -5.06 -2.80 -1.37
CA ILE A 4 -5.67 -4.14 -1.41
C ILE A 4 -5.90 -4.58 -2.86
N PRO A 5 -5.95 -5.90 -3.15
CA PRO A 5 -6.28 -6.41 -4.47
C PRO A 5 -7.63 -5.88 -4.95
N SER A 6 -7.80 -5.76 -6.27
CA SER A 6 -9.07 -5.33 -6.87
C SER A 6 -10.24 -6.27 -6.57
N THR A 7 -9.95 -7.53 -6.22
CA THR A 7 -10.93 -8.54 -5.81
C THR A 7 -11.40 -8.37 -4.36
N ALA A 8 -10.71 -7.55 -3.55
CA ALA A 8 -11.05 -7.31 -2.16
C ALA A 8 -11.97 -6.09 -2.01
N SER A 9 -12.95 -6.20 -1.10
CA SER A 9 -13.84 -5.07 -0.77
C SER A 9 -13.16 -4.12 0.23
N VAL A 10 -12.99 -2.85 -0.16
CA VAL A 10 -12.46 -1.79 0.71
C VAL A 10 -13.29 -1.68 1.99
N ALA A 11 -14.62 -1.66 1.87
CA ALA A 11 -15.51 -1.54 3.03
C ALA A 11 -15.36 -2.72 3.99
N ALA A 12 -15.22 -3.95 3.47
CA ALA A 12 -15.02 -5.14 4.30
C ALA A 12 -13.68 -5.10 5.06
N VAL A 13 -12.60 -4.69 4.37
CA VAL A 13 -11.26 -4.56 5.00
C VAL A 13 -11.26 -3.47 6.06
N VAL A 14 -11.83 -2.29 5.77
CA VAL A 14 -11.93 -1.18 6.74
C VAL A 14 -12.70 -1.63 7.98
N ARG A 15 -13.87 -2.27 7.79
CA ARG A 15 -14.66 -2.83 8.90
C ARG A 15 -13.82 -3.79 9.73
N ARG A 16 -13.12 -4.73 9.08
CA ARG A 16 -12.32 -5.73 9.78
C ARG A 16 -11.16 -5.13 10.56
N LEU A 17 -10.46 -4.14 10.00
CA LEU A 17 -9.40 -3.42 10.70
C LEU A 17 -9.93 -2.68 11.94
N ARG A 18 -11.09 -2.04 11.82
CA ARG A 18 -11.74 -1.36 12.96
C ARG A 18 -12.19 -2.32 14.05
N GLU A 19 -12.65 -3.52 13.69
CA GLU A 19 -12.96 -4.59 14.66
C GLU A 19 -11.74 -4.98 15.50
N PHE A 20 -10.53 -4.88 14.93
CA PHE A 20 -9.27 -5.08 15.64
C PHE A 20 -8.75 -3.80 16.34
N GLY A 21 -9.56 -2.75 16.41
CA GLY A 21 -9.19 -1.47 17.04
C GLY A 21 -8.26 -0.61 16.19
N ALA A 22 -8.00 -0.96 14.93
CA ALA A 22 -7.15 -0.17 14.06
C ALA A 22 -7.94 1.02 13.46
N PRO A 23 -7.38 2.24 13.51
CA PRO A 23 -8.02 3.46 12.97
C PRO A 23 -7.95 3.48 11.43
N ALA A 24 -8.82 2.72 10.77
CA ALA A 24 -8.86 2.59 9.31
C ALA A 24 -10.00 3.39 8.68
N GLU A 25 -9.72 3.96 7.51
CA GLU A 25 -10.68 4.72 6.68
C GLU A 25 -10.54 4.33 5.21
N PRO A 26 -11.63 4.33 4.43
CA PRO A 26 -11.52 4.26 2.98
C PRO A 26 -10.83 5.51 2.45
N LEU A 27 -10.05 5.36 1.39
CA LEU A 27 -9.54 6.52 0.66
C LEU A 27 -10.69 7.23 -0.08
N THR A 28 -10.96 8.48 0.27
CA THR A 28 -11.92 9.34 -0.41
C THR A 28 -11.27 10.70 -0.72
N THR A 29 -11.86 11.46 -1.65
CA THR A 29 -11.39 12.80 -2.00
C THR A 29 -11.46 13.77 -0.83
N SER A 30 -12.48 13.66 0.04
CA SER A 30 -12.62 14.49 1.24
C SER A 30 -11.44 14.33 2.20
N VAL A 31 -10.95 13.10 2.38
CA VAL A 31 -9.78 12.82 3.23
C VAL A 31 -8.51 13.53 2.71
N LEU A 32 -8.42 13.79 1.41
CA LEU A 32 -7.29 14.49 0.80
C LEU A 32 -7.37 16.01 1.00
N THR A 33 -8.58 16.58 1.06
CA THR A 33 -8.81 18.03 1.12
C THR A 33 -8.86 18.58 2.54
N ASP A 34 -9.16 17.76 3.55
CA ASP A 34 -9.46 18.23 4.91
C ASP A 34 -8.24 18.73 5.71
N GLY A 35 -7.04 18.77 5.14
CA GLY A 35 -5.82 19.33 5.76
C GLY A 35 -5.38 18.66 7.08
N THR A 36 -6.18 17.72 7.59
CA THR A 36 -5.96 16.91 8.79
C THR A 36 -5.09 15.70 8.44
N THR A 37 -3.93 15.95 7.85
CA THR A 37 -2.79 15.03 7.93
C THR A 37 -2.07 15.18 9.27
N SER A 38 -2.45 16.17 10.08
CA SER A 38 -1.96 16.36 11.44
C SER A 38 -2.81 15.56 12.45
N ALA A 39 -2.13 14.70 13.20
CA ALA A 39 -2.49 14.20 14.54
C ALA A 39 -3.27 12.89 14.74
N HIS A 40 -3.79 12.20 13.73
CA HIS A 40 -4.33 10.83 13.95
C HIS A 40 -3.68 9.83 13.00
N LEU A 41 -2.95 8.86 13.58
CA LEU A 41 -2.46 7.66 12.88
C LEU A 41 -3.68 6.99 12.23
N ARG A 42 -3.83 7.10 10.90
CA ARG A 42 -4.96 6.51 10.16
C ARG A 42 -4.47 5.59 9.05
N ILE A 43 -5.08 4.43 8.92
CA ILE A 43 -4.84 3.48 7.83
C ILE A 43 -5.79 3.83 6.69
N LEU A 44 -5.29 4.52 5.67
CA LEU A 44 -6.05 4.75 4.44
C LEU A 44 -6.04 3.49 3.58
N VAL A 45 -7.22 2.94 3.30
CA VAL A 45 -7.41 1.69 2.54
C VAL A 45 -7.92 2.01 1.14
N THR A 46 -7.28 1.46 0.11
CA THR A 46 -7.68 1.66 -1.30
C THR A 46 -7.28 0.48 -2.19
N THR A 47 -7.77 0.47 -3.43
CA THR A 47 -7.22 -0.34 -4.52
C THR A 47 -6.29 0.49 -5.41
N GLU A 48 -5.50 -0.17 -6.25
CA GLU A 48 -4.66 0.48 -7.27
C GLU A 48 -5.50 1.39 -8.19
N ALA A 49 -6.65 0.90 -8.65
CA ALA A 49 -7.51 1.63 -9.58
C ALA A 49 -8.13 2.88 -8.95
N ALA A 50 -8.63 2.77 -7.70
CA ALA A 50 -9.26 3.89 -7.00
C ALA A 50 -8.25 5.01 -6.63
N ALA A 51 -6.97 4.68 -6.55
CA ALA A 51 -5.90 5.62 -6.23
C ALA A 51 -5.40 6.42 -7.44
N ARG A 52 -5.73 6.01 -8.67
CA ARG A 52 -5.25 6.66 -9.90
C ARG A 52 -5.87 8.06 -10.05
N GLY A 53 -5.04 9.02 -10.45
CA GLY A 53 -5.48 10.40 -10.69
C GLY A 53 -5.76 11.21 -9.41
N LEU A 54 -5.54 10.62 -8.23
CA LEU A 54 -5.64 11.32 -6.96
C LEU A 54 -4.26 11.87 -6.54
N ASP A 55 -4.25 13.09 -6.02
CA ASP A 55 -3.07 13.65 -5.36
C ASP A 55 -3.04 13.16 -3.91
N LEU A 56 -2.41 12.00 -3.73
CA LEU A 56 -2.35 11.31 -2.45
C LEU A 56 -1.24 11.90 -1.57
N PRO A 57 -1.48 11.99 -0.25
CA PRO A 57 -0.49 12.52 0.68
C PRO A 57 0.79 11.69 0.69
N ASP A 58 1.89 12.34 1.07
CA ASP A 58 3.11 11.67 1.47
C ASP A 58 2.87 10.93 2.79
N VAL A 59 3.12 9.63 2.82
CA VAL A 59 2.89 8.77 3.98
C VAL A 59 4.20 8.12 4.45
N SER A 60 4.31 7.80 5.73
CA SER A 60 5.50 7.12 6.26
C SER A 60 5.61 5.65 5.85
N HIS A 61 4.46 4.99 5.63
CA HIS A 61 4.41 3.57 5.33
C HIS A 61 3.37 3.26 4.25
N VAL A 62 3.75 2.40 3.30
CA VAL A 62 2.88 1.81 2.29
C VAL A 62 2.87 0.30 2.49
N PHE A 63 1.67 -0.27 2.58
CA PHE A 63 1.43 -1.71 2.60
C PHE A 63 0.72 -2.09 1.31
N ILE A 64 1.20 -3.12 0.63
CA ILE A 64 0.62 -3.64 -0.62
C ILE A 64 0.25 -5.10 -0.38
N LEU A 65 -1.03 -5.44 -0.41
CA LEU A 65 -1.50 -6.81 -0.32
C LEU A 65 -1.64 -7.41 -1.71
N GLY A 66 -0.98 -8.54 -1.92
CA GLY A 66 -0.96 -9.25 -3.20
C GLY A 66 0.14 -8.78 -4.14
N VAL A 67 0.22 -9.45 -5.30
CA VAL A 67 1.14 -9.09 -6.37
C VAL A 67 0.57 -7.91 -7.16
N PRO A 68 1.28 -6.77 -7.28
CA PRO A 68 0.86 -5.66 -8.12
C PRO A 68 0.67 -6.09 -9.58
N THR A 69 -0.16 -5.35 -10.33
CA THR A 69 -0.45 -5.67 -11.74
C THR A 69 0.76 -5.50 -12.67
N SER A 70 1.70 -4.63 -12.31
CA SER A 70 2.92 -4.34 -13.08
C SER A 70 3.99 -3.66 -12.20
N SER A 71 5.24 -3.61 -12.67
CA SER A 71 6.33 -2.87 -12.01
C SER A 71 6.01 -1.36 -11.91
N ALA A 72 5.38 -0.78 -12.93
CA ALA A 72 4.92 0.60 -12.92
C ALA A 72 3.83 0.84 -11.86
N ALA A 73 2.88 -0.08 -11.71
CA ALA A 73 1.87 -0.01 -10.65
C ALA A 73 2.51 -0.10 -9.26
N TYR A 74 3.48 -1.00 -9.07
CA TYR A 74 4.24 -1.07 -7.82
C TYR A 74 4.92 0.26 -7.49
N LEU A 75 5.66 0.83 -8.45
CA LEU A 75 6.31 2.13 -8.28
C LEU A 75 5.33 3.25 -7.94
N HIS A 76 4.14 3.26 -8.54
CA HIS A 76 3.11 4.24 -8.26
C HIS A 76 2.54 4.14 -6.83
N MET A 77 2.42 2.91 -6.32
CA MET A 77 1.97 2.64 -4.94
C MET A 77 3.08 2.92 -3.93
N ALA A 78 4.27 2.36 -4.14
CA ALA A 78 5.43 2.52 -3.26
C ALA A 78 5.93 3.98 -3.23
N GLY A 79 5.82 4.72 -4.33
CA GLY A 79 6.20 6.14 -4.43
C GLY A 79 5.33 7.10 -3.60
N ARG A 80 4.38 6.58 -2.81
CA ARG A 80 3.60 7.34 -1.81
C ARG A 80 4.33 7.54 -0.49
N THR A 81 5.49 6.93 -0.35
CA THR A 81 6.41 7.15 0.75
C THR A 81 7.79 7.57 0.24
N ALA A 82 8.70 7.88 1.16
CA ALA A 82 10.09 8.24 0.88
C ALA A 82 10.29 9.42 -0.11
N ARG A 83 9.37 10.40 -0.11
CA ARG A 83 9.46 11.58 -0.98
C ARG A 83 10.33 12.66 -0.35
N MET A 84 10.98 13.47 -1.18
CA MET A 84 11.78 14.64 -0.76
C MET A 84 12.86 14.33 0.29
N GLY A 85 13.52 13.17 0.17
CA GLY A 85 14.59 12.76 1.08
C GLY A 85 14.13 12.31 2.48
N ARG A 86 12.82 12.21 2.72
CA ARG A 86 12.26 11.66 3.96
C ARG A 86 12.38 10.13 3.96
N PRO A 87 12.56 9.50 5.14
CA PRO A 87 12.52 8.05 5.23
C PRO A 87 11.10 7.53 4.93
N GLY A 88 11.02 6.33 4.36
CA GLY A 88 9.77 5.70 4.01
C GLY A 88 9.90 4.20 3.81
N VAL A 89 8.84 3.47 4.11
CA VAL A 89 8.84 2.01 4.06
C VAL A 89 7.69 1.51 3.19
N ALA A 90 8.02 0.68 2.19
CA ALA A 90 7.05 -0.04 1.38
C ALA A 90 7.15 -1.54 1.68
N ILE A 91 6.06 -2.13 2.15
CA ILE A 91 5.96 -3.55 2.49
C ILE A 91 4.95 -4.20 1.55
N THR A 92 5.35 -5.28 0.90
CA THR A 92 4.45 -6.10 0.08
C THR A 92 4.22 -7.43 0.75
N LEU A 93 2.96 -7.70 1.07
CA LEU A 93 2.53 -8.98 1.61
C LEU A 93 2.02 -9.83 0.45
N LEU A 94 2.76 -10.88 0.15
CA LEU A 94 2.42 -11.82 -0.91
C LEU A 94 1.63 -12.99 -0.31
N PRO A 95 0.56 -13.45 -0.96
CA PRO A 95 -0.09 -14.68 -0.55
C PRO A 95 0.87 -15.85 -0.79
N ASP A 96 0.83 -16.83 0.10
CA ASP A 96 1.56 -18.09 -0.02
C ASP A 96 0.83 -19.05 -0.97
N GLU A 97 0.59 -18.57 -2.19
CA GLU A 97 -0.09 -19.33 -3.24
C GLU A 97 0.50 -19.04 -4.61
N GLY A 98 0.50 -20.08 -5.45
CA GLY A 98 0.97 -20.01 -6.84
C GLY A 98 2.44 -19.59 -6.96
N ASN A 99 2.73 -18.70 -7.91
CA ASN A 99 4.08 -18.19 -8.18
C ASN A 99 4.28 -16.75 -7.70
N SER A 100 3.58 -16.33 -6.64
CA SER A 100 3.52 -14.92 -6.20
C SER A 100 4.90 -14.33 -5.90
N ILE A 101 5.77 -15.09 -5.24
CA ILE A 101 7.16 -14.70 -4.96
C ILE A 101 7.95 -14.53 -6.26
N ALA A 102 7.85 -15.49 -7.19
CA ALA A 102 8.56 -15.42 -8.47
C ALA A 102 8.10 -14.21 -9.31
N ARG A 103 6.78 -13.95 -9.36
CA ARG A 103 6.23 -12.77 -10.05
C ARG A 103 6.75 -11.47 -9.44
N MET A 104 6.73 -11.37 -8.11
CA MET A 104 7.26 -10.19 -7.42
C MET A 104 8.75 -10.03 -7.65
N HIS A 105 9.53 -11.11 -7.64
CA HIS A 105 10.96 -11.10 -7.94
C HIS A 105 11.24 -10.59 -9.36
N THR A 106 10.52 -11.10 -10.38
CA THR A 106 10.63 -10.62 -11.76
C THR A 106 10.30 -9.12 -11.86
N MET A 107 9.29 -8.64 -11.14
CA MET A 107 8.94 -7.23 -11.11
C MET A 107 10.02 -6.38 -10.43
N ALA A 108 10.56 -6.85 -9.31
CA ALA A 108 11.58 -6.15 -8.53
C ALA A 108 12.89 -5.95 -9.32
N GLN A 109 13.25 -6.89 -10.20
CA GLN A 109 14.41 -6.75 -11.08
C GLN A 109 14.34 -5.56 -12.04
N LEU A 110 13.14 -5.05 -12.32
CA LEU A 110 12.91 -3.89 -13.19
C LEU A 110 12.88 -2.56 -12.44
N ILE A 111 13.04 -2.60 -11.11
CA ILE A 111 12.88 -1.44 -10.24
C ILE A 111 14.23 -1.13 -9.58
N PRO A 112 14.77 0.10 -9.70
CA PRO A 112 16.03 0.49 -9.08
C PRO A 112 15.84 0.80 -7.58
N LEU A 113 15.26 -0.12 -6.81
CA LEU A 113 15.10 -0.01 -5.36
C LEU A 113 15.81 -1.17 -4.68
N HIS A 114 16.39 -0.90 -3.50
CA HIS A 114 16.85 -2.00 -2.65
C HIS A 114 15.62 -2.81 -2.24
N TRP A 115 15.57 -4.07 -2.65
CA TRP A 115 14.53 -5.00 -2.26
C TRP A 115 15.18 -6.10 -1.44
N THR A 116 14.63 -6.34 -0.25
CA THR A 116 15.06 -7.45 0.61
C THR A 116 13.84 -8.36 0.82
N PRO A 117 13.88 -9.61 0.32
CA PRO A 117 12.86 -10.58 0.68
C PRO A 117 12.95 -10.83 2.18
N PHE A 118 11.83 -10.68 2.89
CA PHE A 118 11.74 -11.11 4.26
C PHE A 118 11.05 -12.48 4.28
N SER A 119 11.82 -13.54 4.52
CA SER A 119 11.31 -14.91 4.66
C SER A 119 11.64 -15.40 6.06
N HIS A 120 10.62 -15.61 6.90
CA HIS A 120 10.62 -16.03 8.32
C HIS A 120 10.74 -14.92 9.37
N VAL A 121 9.69 -14.79 10.19
CA VAL A 121 9.79 -14.45 11.62
C VAL A 121 9.67 -15.81 12.33
N GLU A 122 10.70 -16.21 13.08
CA GLU A 122 10.64 -17.40 13.94
C GLU A 122 9.55 -17.29 15.02
#